data_AF-A0A967L7S2-F1
#
_entry.id   AF-A0A967L7S2-F1
#
_cell.length_a   1.000
_cell.length_b   1.000
_cell.length_c   1.000
_cell.angle_alpha   90.00
_cell.angle_beta   90.00
_cell.angle_gamma   90.00
#
_symmetry.space_group_name_H-M   'P 1'
#
loop_
_entity.id
_entity.type
_entity.pdbx_description
1 polymer ?
#
loop_
_entity_poly.entity_id
_entity_poly.type
_entity_poly.pdbx_seq_one_letter_code
_entity_poly.pdbx_strand_id
1 'polypeptide(L)'
;DAEVLDGHLAAAEIALSKADYALASRVLNEARTKVGPFPDLLFLLARAFSPSDRAKSESLIDELFELNPNHVGALLLRAEHAIDNEEYQRAREVIAQAHRINPNHPIGWALEAAIAYILDETATGEKARARALEPWARNPEVDYWIGRKISQNRRFREGAEFLRKALEADPAHLGARKALGQDLLRLGREEEGWKLIKEVQAEDKYDVETYNLMLLHDQLQKFVTLESDKFVVRMTPKEAKVYGPRVIDLLESATKTFGRKYGYLPEERVVVDFYPDQQDFAIRTLGIPGGLGILGACFGNVIAMNSPGGPGAMGTNWESTLWHEYCHAL
;
A
#
# COMPACT_ATOMS: atom_id res chain seq x y z
N ASP A 1 -38.18 0.88 0.21
CA ASP A 1 -37.75 0.25 -1.04
C ASP A 1 -36.48 -0.55 -0.75
N ALA A 2 -36.63 -1.74 -0.17
CA ALA A 2 -35.51 -2.54 0.36
C ALA A 2 -34.67 -3.17 -0.75
N GLU A 3 -35.31 -3.56 -1.86
CA GLU A 3 -34.62 -4.10 -3.05
C GLU A 3 -33.65 -3.09 -3.68
N VAL A 4 -34.04 -1.81 -3.68
CA VAL A 4 -33.16 -0.73 -4.14
C VAL A 4 -31.94 -0.60 -3.22
N LEU A 5 -32.10 -0.77 -1.90
CA LEU A 5 -31.00 -0.65 -0.95
C LEU A 5 -29.97 -1.77 -1.10
N ASP A 6 -30.43 -3.02 -1.17
CA ASP A 6 -29.57 -4.20 -1.33
C ASP A 6 -28.74 -4.10 -2.61
N GLY A 7 -29.33 -3.58 -3.69
CA GLY A 7 -28.63 -3.32 -4.94
C GLY A 7 -27.50 -2.29 -4.81
N HIS A 8 -27.69 -1.23 -4.02
CA HIS A 8 -26.64 -0.22 -3.81
C HIS A 8 -25.50 -0.76 -2.94
N LEU A 9 -25.82 -1.52 -1.88
CA LEU A 9 -24.80 -2.14 -1.01
C LEU A 9 -23.95 -3.15 -1.79
N ALA A 10 -24.59 -4.06 -2.53
CA ALA A 10 -23.87 -5.03 -3.36
C ALA A 10 -23.01 -4.36 -4.44
N ALA A 11 -23.54 -3.34 -5.12
CA ALA A 11 -22.76 -2.56 -6.08
C ALA A 11 -21.55 -1.87 -5.45
N ALA A 12 -21.72 -1.33 -4.24
CA ALA A 12 -20.64 -0.70 -3.51
C ALA A 12 -19.58 -1.71 -3.04
N GLU A 13 -19.97 -2.89 -2.57
CA GLU A 13 -19.03 -3.96 -2.21
C GLU A 13 -18.21 -4.44 -3.40
N ILE A 14 -18.86 -4.62 -4.56
CA ILE A 14 -18.15 -4.94 -5.80
C ILE A 14 -17.18 -3.81 -6.14
N ALA A 15 -17.62 -2.55 -6.13
CA ALA A 15 -16.75 -1.40 -6.41
C ALA A 15 -15.54 -1.35 -5.45
N LEU A 16 -15.76 -1.58 -4.14
CA LEU A 16 -14.68 -1.68 -3.14
C LEU A 16 -13.71 -2.83 -3.44
N SER A 17 -14.22 -3.99 -3.87
CA SER A 17 -13.37 -5.14 -4.25
C SER A 17 -12.49 -4.87 -5.46
N LYS A 18 -12.87 -3.90 -6.29
CA LYS A 18 -12.15 -3.47 -7.51
C LYS A 18 -11.32 -2.22 -7.29
N ALA A 19 -11.17 -1.78 -6.04
CA ALA A 19 -10.55 -0.52 -5.66
C ALA A 19 -11.17 0.72 -6.33
N ASP A 20 -12.44 0.64 -6.75
CA ASP A 20 -13.21 1.77 -7.29
C ASP A 20 -13.93 2.51 -6.14
N TYR A 21 -13.12 3.15 -5.30
CA TYR A 21 -13.56 3.87 -4.11
C TYR A 21 -14.47 5.07 -4.45
N ALA A 22 -14.26 5.69 -5.61
CA ALA A 22 -15.08 6.79 -6.09
C ALA A 22 -16.48 6.31 -6.47
N LEU A 23 -16.61 5.21 -7.21
CA LEU A 23 -17.91 4.60 -7.51
C LEU A 23 -18.60 4.13 -6.23
N ALA A 24 -17.89 3.44 -5.34
CA ALA A 24 -18.45 2.94 -4.08
C ALA A 24 -19.05 4.09 -3.26
N SER A 25 -18.29 5.16 -3.02
CA SER A 25 -18.77 6.30 -2.24
C SER A 25 -19.94 7.03 -2.92
N ARG A 26 -19.94 7.17 -4.25
CA ARG A 26 -21.06 7.78 -4.98
C ARG A 26 -22.36 6.97 -4.81
N VAL A 27 -22.30 5.67 -5.09
CA VAL A 27 -23.46 4.76 -4.96
C VAL A 27 -24.01 4.77 -3.53
N LEU A 28 -23.13 4.72 -2.53
CA LEU A 28 -23.56 4.73 -1.13
C LEU A 28 -24.15 6.08 -0.68
N ASN A 29 -23.65 7.21 -1.18
CA ASN A 29 -24.24 8.52 -0.88
C ASN A 29 -25.62 8.70 -1.53
N GLU A 30 -25.82 8.16 -2.73
CA GLU A 30 -27.14 8.10 -3.37
C GLU A 30 -28.12 7.26 -2.53
N ALA A 31 -27.68 6.10 -2.02
CA ALA A 31 -28.48 5.28 -1.12
C ALA A 31 -28.81 6.04 0.18
N ARG A 32 -27.80 6.65 0.82
CA ARG A 32 -27.95 7.41 2.08
C ARG A 32 -28.97 8.54 1.95
N THR A 33 -29.03 9.22 0.81
CA THR A 33 -30.01 10.29 0.55
C THR A 33 -31.46 9.77 0.55
N LYS A 34 -31.67 8.53 0.10
CA LYS A 34 -33.00 7.93 -0.03
C LYS A 34 -33.47 7.26 1.26
N VAL A 35 -32.58 6.57 1.96
CA VAL A 35 -32.95 5.71 3.11
C VAL A 35 -32.44 6.21 4.46
N GLY A 36 -31.58 7.23 4.48
CA GLY A 36 -30.91 7.71 5.68
C GLY A 36 -29.65 6.90 6.06
N PRO A 37 -28.98 7.29 7.15
CA PRO A 37 -27.81 6.57 7.66
C PRO A 37 -28.21 5.28 8.40
N PHE A 38 -27.44 4.22 8.22
CA PHE A 38 -27.51 2.99 9.01
C PHE A 38 -26.14 2.30 9.01
N PRO A 39 -25.86 1.38 9.95
CA PRO A 39 -24.51 0.91 10.22
C PRO A 39 -23.73 0.37 9.00
N ASP A 40 -24.30 -0.57 8.23
CA ASP A 40 -23.56 -1.20 7.12
C ASP A 40 -23.24 -0.20 5.99
N LEU A 41 -24.17 0.70 5.69
CA LEU A 41 -23.92 1.77 4.71
C LEU A 41 -22.81 2.72 5.17
N LEU A 42 -22.82 3.12 6.44
CA LEU A 42 -21.79 3.99 7.00
C LEU A 42 -20.44 3.27 7.02
N PHE A 43 -20.42 1.96 7.30
CA PHE A 43 -19.23 1.14 7.28
C PHE A 43 -18.62 1.06 5.87
N LEU A 44 -19.44 0.79 4.84
CA LEU A 44 -18.96 0.76 3.46
C LEU A 44 -18.50 2.15 2.99
N LEU A 45 -19.16 3.23 3.42
CA LEU A 45 -18.71 4.60 3.14
C LEU A 45 -17.36 4.87 3.80
N ALA A 46 -17.18 4.47 5.06
CA ALA A 46 -15.92 4.62 5.77
C ALA A 46 -14.80 3.87 5.03
N ARG A 47 -15.05 2.63 4.58
CA ARG A 47 -14.10 1.86 3.75
C ARG A 47 -13.79 2.55 2.43
N ALA A 48 -14.77 3.18 1.78
CA ALA A 48 -14.56 3.89 0.52
C ALA A 48 -13.69 5.15 0.69
N PHE A 49 -13.80 5.86 1.82
CA PHE A 49 -12.98 7.03 2.09
C PHE A 49 -11.63 6.71 2.73
N SER A 50 -11.46 5.55 3.38
CA SER A 50 -10.24 5.17 4.10
C SER A 50 -8.92 5.39 3.32
N PRO A 51 -8.82 5.05 2.01
CA PRO A 51 -7.57 5.23 1.25
C PRO A 51 -7.23 6.69 0.90
N SER A 52 -8.21 7.60 0.85
CA SER A 52 -8.04 8.95 0.30
C SER A 52 -8.35 10.07 1.29
N ASP A 53 -9.27 9.85 2.23
CA ASP A 53 -9.72 10.81 3.24
C ASP A 53 -10.01 10.09 4.56
N ARG A 54 -8.94 9.84 5.31
CA ARG A 54 -9.01 9.14 6.60
C ARG A 54 -9.80 9.91 7.64
N ALA A 55 -9.76 11.24 7.63
CA ALA A 55 -10.54 12.06 8.55
C ALA A 55 -12.04 11.88 8.33
N LYS A 56 -12.47 11.87 7.06
CA LYS A 56 -13.87 11.58 6.72
C LYS A 56 -14.25 10.13 7.04
N SER A 57 -13.35 9.17 6.80
CA SER A 57 -13.56 7.78 7.19
C SER A 57 -13.81 7.66 8.69
N GLU A 58 -12.98 8.28 9.54
CA GLU A 58 -13.19 8.29 11.00
C GLU A 58 -14.48 8.98 11.41
N SER A 59 -14.85 10.10 10.79
CA SER A 59 -16.13 10.77 11.08
C SER A 59 -17.34 9.88 10.77
N LEU A 60 -17.27 9.07 9.71
CA LEU A 60 -18.31 8.10 9.37
C LEU A 60 -18.36 6.93 10.35
N ILE A 61 -17.19 6.50 10.87
CA ILE A 61 -17.11 5.49 11.94
C ILE A 61 -17.71 6.05 13.24
N ASP A 62 -17.47 7.32 13.58
CA ASP A 62 -18.11 7.95 14.74
C ASP A 62 -19.63 8.01 14.60
N GLU A 63 -20.15 8.45 13.45
CA GLU A 63 -21.59 8.42 13.16
C GLU A 63 -22.15 6.99 13.24
N LEU A 64 -21.40 5.99 12.79
CA LEU A 64 -21.79 4.59 12.88
C LEU A 64 -21.92 4.14 14.33
N PHE A 65 -20.97 4.51 15.21
CA PHE A 65 -20.99 4.08 16.61
C PHE A 65 -22.12 4.70 17.43
N GLU A 66 -22.64 5.87 17.03
CA GLU A 66 -23.89 6.40 17.60
C GLU A 66 -25.10 5.49 17.31
N LEU A 67 -25.08 4.74 16.21
CA LEU A 67 -26.14 3.80 15.82
C LEU A 67 -25.88 2.38 16.31
N ASN A 68 -24.63 1.92 16.24
CA ASN A 68 -24.21 0.58 16.65
C ASN A 68 -22.78 0.61 17.23
N PRO A 69 -22.62 0.78 18.55
CA PRO A 69 -21.30 0.82 19.19
C PRO A 69 -20.54 -0.52 19.15
N ASN A 70 -21.23 -1.63 18.85
CA ASN A 70 -20.65 -2.98 18.83
C ASN A 70 -20.38 -3.48 17.40
N HIS A 71 -20.30 -2.59 16.41
CA HIS A 71 -20.03 -3.00 15.04
C HIS A 71 -18.57 -3.42 14.86
N VAL A 72 -18.33 -4.74 14.87
CA VAL A 72 -16.98 -5.33 14.85
C VAL A 72 -16.17 -4.88 13.64
N GLY A 73 -16.76 -4.83 12.44
CA GLY A 73 -16.04 -4.37 11.24
C GLY A 73 -15.54 -2.93 11.35
N ALA A 74 -16.29 -2.06 12.03
CA ALA A 74 -15.92 -0.65 12.20
C ALA A 74 -14.83 -0.47 13.27
N LEU A 75 -14.88 -1.28 14.34
CA LEU A 75 -13.80 -1.36 15.32
C LEU A 75 -12.49 -1.83 14.65
N LEU A 76 -12.55 -2.86 13.81
CA LEU A 76 -11.37 -3.35 13.11
C LEU A 76 -10.82 -2.31 12.11
N LEU A 77 -11.69 -1.63 11.35
CA LEU A 77 -11.25 -0.55 10.45
C LEU A 77 -10.60 0.61 11.21
N ARG A 78 -11.12 0.98 12.37
CA ARG A 78 -10.51 1.99 13.25
C ARG A 78 -9.16 1.52 13.81
N ALA A 79 -9.03 0.24 14.14
CA ALA A 79 -7.75 -0.33 14.54
C ALA A 79 -6.73 -0.31 13.38
N GLU A 80 -7.15 -0.62 12.16
CA GLU A 80 -6.31 -0.50 10.97
C GLU A 80 -5.80 0.92 10.77
N HIS A 81 -6.65 1.95 10.92
CA HIS A 81 -6.22 3.34 10.84
C HIS A 81 -5.21 3.70 11.93
N ALA A 82 -5.40 3.20 13.15
CA ALA A 82 -4.44 3.39 14.24
C ALA A 82 -3.10 2.71 13.94
N ILE A 83 -3.08 1.50 13.36
CA ILE A 83 -1.85 0.81 12.92
C ILE A 83 -1.15 1.63 11.83
N ASP A 84 -1.88 2.11 10.83
CA ASP A 84 -1.33 2.88 9.72
C ASP A 84 -0.76 4.25 10.17
N ASN A 85 -1.24 4.77 11.32
CA ASN A 85 -0.72 5.98 11.97
C ASN A 85 0.35 5.68 13.03
N GLU A 86 0.81 4.43 13.14
CA GLU A 86 1.79 3.96 14.12
C GLU A 86 1.32 4.11 15.60
N GLU A 87 0.00 4.24 15.82
CA GLU A 87 -0.66 4.32 17.13
C GLU A 87 -0.96 2.91 17.69
N TYR A 88 0.06 2.06 17.80
CA TYR A 88 -0.10 0.62 18.09
C TYR A 88 -0.85 0.32 19.39
N GLN A 89 -0.60 1.11 20.45
CA GLN A 89 -1.27 0.91 21.73
C GLN A 89 -2.77 1.19 21.61
N ARG A 90 -3.15 2.25 20.90
CA ARG A 90 -4.56 2.56 20.62
C ARG A 90 -5.19 1.47 19.75
N ALA A 91 -4.47 0.97 18.75
CA ALA A 91 -4.95 -0.13 17.91
C ALA A 91 -5.29 -1.36 18.76
N ARG A 92 -4.38 -1.78 19.66
CA ARG A 92 -4.61 -2.89 20.60
C ARG A 92 -5.84 -2.67 21.50
N GLU A 93 -6.04 -1.44 22.00
CA GLU A 93 -7.21 -1.10 22.80
C GLU A 93 -8.53 -1.24 22.02
N VAL A 94 -8.54 -0.83 20.75
CA VAL A 94 -9.71 -0.97 19.86
C VAL A 94 -9.93 -2.43 19.48
N ILE A 95 -8.88 -3.20 19.16
CA ILE A 95 -8.98 -4.63 18.89
C ILE A 95 -9.51 -5.38 20.11
N ALA A 96 -9.08 -5.02 21.32
CA ALA A 96 -9.61 -5.60 22.55
C ALA A 96 -11.13 -5.36 22.70
N GLN A 97 -11.66 -4.23 22.22
CA GLN A 97 -13.11 -4.01 22.17
C GLN A 97 -13.78 -4.95 21.17
N ALA A 98 -13.22 -5.13 19.98
CA ALA A 98 -13.72 -6.10 19.00
C ALA A 98 -13.74 -7.53 19.56
N HIS A 99 -12.69 -7.93 20.30
CA HIS A 99 -12.59 -9.24 20.92
C HIS A 99 -13.58 -9.46 22.09
N ARG A 100 -14.04 -8.41 22.76
CA ARG A 100 -15.14 -8.56 23.75
C ARG A 100 -16.45 -8.97 23.09
N ILE A 101 -16.65 -8.61 21.82
CA ILE A 101 -17.85 -8.93 21.04
C ILE A 101 -17.68 -10.28 20.33
N ASN A 102 -16.54 -10.48 19.67
CA ASN A 102 -16.17 -11.74 19.03
C ASN A 102 -14.72 -12.15 19.39
N PRO A 103 -14.54 -12.99 20.42
CA PRO A 103 -13.22 -13.40 20.90
C PRO A 103 -12.37 -14.17 19.89
N ASN A 104 -12.98 -14.73 18.85
CA ASN A 104 -12.33 -15.58 17.84
C ASN A 104 -12.33 -14.93 16.46
N HIS A 105 -12.50 -13.60 16.38
CA HIS A 105 -12.51 -12.92 15.09
C HIS A 105 -11.12 -13.00 14.42
N PRO A 106 -10.98 -13.69 13.26
CA PRO A 106 -9.66 -13.98 12.68
C PRO A 106 -8.89 -12.72 12.31
N ILE A 107 -9.57 -11.71 11.77
CA ILE A 107 -8.92 -10.44 11.39
C ILE A 107 -8.45 -9.65 12.62
N GLY A 108 -9.15 -9.72 13.77
CA GLY A 108 -8.70 -9.02 14.98
C GLY A 108 -7.37 -9.57 15.48
N TRP A 109 -7.25 -10.91 15.51
CA TRP A 109 -6.00 -11.58 15.84
C TRP A 109 -4.91 -11.42 14.77
N ALA A 110 -5.27 -11.32 13.49
CA ALA A 110 -4.32 -10.99 12.41
C ALA A 110 -3.73 -9.58 12.58
N LEU A 111 -4.54 -8.59 12.97
CA LEU A 111 -4.06 -7.24 13.26
C LEU A 111 -3.17 -7.21 14.51
N GLU A 112 -3.50 -7.95 15.57
CA GLU A 112 -2.61 -8.13 16.74
C GLU A 112 -1.26 -8.74 16.35
N ALA A 113 -1.29 -9.76 15.48
CA ALA A 113 -0.08 -10.39 14.96
C ALA A 113 0.75 -9.39 14.15
N ALA A 114 0.12 -8.61 13.26
CA ALA A 114 0.79 -7.57 12.49
C ALA A 114 1.49 -6.54 13.41
N ILE A 115 0.79 -6.03 14.43
CA ILE A 115 1.37 -5.11 15.42
C ILE A 115 2.58 -5.73 16.10
N ALA A 116 2.46 -6.98 16.56
CA ALA A 116 3.55 -7.68 17.22
C ALA A 116 4.78 -7.86 16.30
N TYR A 117 4.59 -8.24 15.03
CA TYR A 117 5.71 -8.33 14.08
C TYR A 117 6.33 -6.96 13.79
N ILE A 118 5.53 -5.90 13.62
CA ILE A 118 6.03 -4.54 13.41
C ILE A 118 6.89 -4.06 14.59
N LEU A 119 6.55 -4.47 15.81
CA LEU A 119 7.29 -4.18 17.05
C LEU A 119 8.41 -5.19 17.37
N ASP A 120 8.73 -6.10 16.44
CA ASP A 120 9.74 -7.16 16.61
C ASP A 120 9.45 -8.14 17.78
N GLU A 121 8.18 -8.27 18.17
CA GLU A 121 7.68 -9.20 19.18
C GLU A 121 7.31 -10.55 18.55
N THR A 122 8.27 -11.22 17.87
CA THR A 122 8.01 -12.42 17.04
C THR A 122 7.20 -13.50 17.75
N ALA A 123 7.54 -13.82 19.00
CA ALA A 123 6.84 -14.86 19.77
C ALA A 123 5.37 -14.48 20.08
N THR A 124 5.07 -13.20 20.24
CA THR A 124 3.71 -12.68 20.41
C THR A 124 2.97 -12.74 19.07
N GLY A 125 3.63 -12.35 17.98
CA GLY A 125 3.08 -12.42 16.63
C GLY A 125 2.67 -13.84 16.23
N GLU A 126 3.52 -14.83 16.48
CA GLU A 126 3.21 -16.24 16.17
C GLU A 126 2.02 -16.76 16.99
N LYS A 127 1.91 -16.39 18.26
CA LYS A 127 0.76 -16.75 19.11
C LYS A 127 -0.53 -16.12 18.60
N ALA A 128 -0.51 -14.83 18.26
CA ALA A 128 -1.67 -14.12 17.73
C ALA A 128 -2.10 -14.70 16.37
N ARG A 129 -1.14 -15.00 15.48
CA ARG A 129 -1.41 -15.67 14.20
C ARG A 129 -2.01 -17.06 14.39
N ALA A 130 -1.48 -17.86 15.32
CA ALA A 130 -2.05 -19.17 15.63
C ALA A 130 -3.51 -19.04 16.10
N ARG A 131 -3.79 -18.05 16.95
CA ARG A 131 -5.15 -17.75 17.41
C ARG A 131 -6.08 -17.33 16.27
N ALA A 132 -5.60 -16.52 15.33
CA ALA A 132 -6.34 -16.09 14.15
C ALA A 132 -6.73 -17.27 13.24
N LEU A 133 -5.90 -18.32 13.19
CA LEU A 133 -6.11 -19.51 12.37
C LEU A 133 -6.92 -20.61 13.06
N GLU A 134 -7.22 -20.51 14.36
CA GLU A 134 -8.02 -21.52 15.07
C GLU A 134 -9.39 -21.78 14.43
N PRO A 135 -10.18 -20.77 13.99
CA PRO A 135 -11.48 -21.02 13.38
C PRO A 135 -11.38 -21.70 12.00
N TRP A 136 -10.31 -21.40 11.26
CA TRP A 136 -10.04 -21.97 9.95
C TRP A 136 -8.52 -21.99 9.68
N ALA A 137 -7.93 -23.19 9.79
CA ALA A 137 -6.48 -23.37 9.75
C ALA A 137 -5.80 -22.98 8.44
N ARG A 138 -6.55 -22.92 7.33
CA ARG A 138 -6.06 -22.51 6.01
C ARG A 138 -6.71 -21.20 5.54
N ASN A 139 -7.08 -20.32 6.46
CA ASN A 139 -7.66 -19.03 6.11
C ASN A 139 -6.61 -18.11 5.49
N PRO A 140 -6.67 -17.81 4.18
CA PRO A 140 -5.68 -16.96 3.53
C PRO A 140 -5.80 -15.49 3.98
N GLU A 141 -6.97 -15.06 4.48
CA GLU A 141 -7.18 -13.70 4.96
C GLU A 141 -6.28 -13.38 6.14
N VAL A 142 -5.96 -14.35 7.00
CA VAL A 142 -5.10 -14.11 8.17
C VAL A 142 -3.73 -13.62 7.73
N ASP A 143 -3.06 -14.38 6.86
CA ASP A 143 -1.73 -14.03 6.37
C ASP A 143 -1.77 -12.84 5.40
N TYR A 144 -2.86 -12.67 4.66
CA TYR A 144 -3.08 -11.49 3.82
C TYR A 144 -3.11 -10.21 4.68
N TRP A 145 -3.89 -10.18 5.75
CA TRP A 145 -4.00 -9.01 6.63
C TRP A 145 -2.71 -8.72 7.40
N ILE A 146 -2.01 -9.77 7.88
CA ILE A 146 -0.69 -9.62 8.50
C ILE A 146 0.29 -8.99 7.51
N GLY A 147 0.44 -9.60 6.33
CA GLY A 147 1.37 -9.13 5.32
C GLY A 147 1.08 -7.71 4.87
N ARG A 148 -0.19 -7.40 4.58
CA ARG A 148 -0.61 -6.07 4.14
C ARG A 148 -0.26 -4.98 5.15
N LYS A 149 -0.51 -5.19 6.45
CA LYS A 149 -0.24 -4.19 7.49
C LYS A 149 1.25 -4.00 7.77
N ILE A 150 2.03 -5.08 7.70
CA ILE A 150 3.49 -5.02 7.77
C ILE A 150 4.05 -4.22 6.56
N SER A 151 3.56 -4.49 5.35
CA SER A 151 3.97 -3.75 4.14
C SER A 151 3.59 -2.27 4.19
N GLN A 152 2.41 -1.93 4.70
CA GLN A 152 2.00 -0.53 4.90
C GLN A 152 2.89 0.21 5.92
N ASN A 153 3.51 -0.52 6.86
CA ASN A 153 4.55 -0.03 7.76
C ASN A 153 5.97 -0.09 7.16
N ARG A 154 6.07 -0.14 5.82
CA ARG A 154 7.31 -0.10 5.03
C ARG A 154 8.24 -1.31 5.21
N ARG A 155 7.77 -2.39 5.86
CA ARG A 155 8.51 -3.66 6.03
C ARG A 155 8.19 -4.64 4.89
N PHE A 156 8.38 -4.23 3.64
CA PHE A 156 7.91 -4.95 2.45
C PHE A 156 8.45 -6.38 2.32
N ARG A 157 9.70 -6.63 2.77
CA ARG A 157 10.30 -7.98 2.71
C ARG A 157 9.51 -8.98 3.56
N GLU A 158 9.23 -8.62 4.80
CA GLU A 158 8.49 -9.45 5.75
C GLU A 158 7.01 -9.53 5.37
N GLY A 159 6.42 -8.42 4.92
CA GLY A 159 5.06 -8.41 4.40
C GLY A 159 4.90 -9.38 3.22
N ALA A 160 5.84 -9.39 2.28
CA ALA A 160 5.88 -10.34 1.17
C ALA A 160 5.96 -11.81 1.61
N GLU A 161 6.62 -12.12 2.74
CA GLU A 161 6.65 -13.49 3.29
C GLU A 161 5.27 -13.95 3.74
N PHE A 162 4.51 -13.11 4.43
CA PHE A 162 3.12 -13.41 4.81
C PHE A 162 2.19 -13.47 3.60
N LEU A 163 2.36 -12.57 2.63
CA LEU A 163 1.56 -12.62 1.40
C LEU A 163 1.81 -13.90 0.58
N ARG A 164 3.03 -14.45 0.60
CA ARG A 164 3.30 -15.78 0.05
C ARG A 164 2.58 -16.89 0.82
N LYS A 165 2.57 -16.86 2.15
CA LYS A 165 1.79 -17.82 2.97
C LYS A 165 0.29 -17.74 2.66
N ALA A 166 -0.26 -16.55 2.42
CA ALA A 166 -1.65 -16.38 1.99
C ALA A 166 -1.91 -17.07 0.63
N LEU A 167 -0.98 -16.96 -0.32
CA LEU A 167 -1.07 -17.65 -1.63
C LEU A 167 -0.80 -19.16 -1.56
N GLU A 168 -0.05 -19.65 -0.57
CA GLU A 168 0.07 -21.08 -0.29
C GLU A 168 -1.26 -21.65 0.26
N ALA A 169 -1.97 -20.87 1.06
CA ALA A 169 -3.29 -21.23 1.56
C ALA A 169 -4.36 -21.19 0.45
N ASP A 170 -4.37 -20.12 -0.36
CA ASP A 170 -5.24 -19.96 -1.52
C ASP A 170 -4.50 -19.32 -2.72
N PRO A 171 -4.08 -20.12 -3.71
CA PRO A 171 -3.45 -19.59 -4.91
C PRO A 171 -4.36 -18.66 -5.73
N ALA A 172 -5.68 -18.71 -5.58
CA ALA A 172 -6.60 -17.84 -6.32
C ALA A 172 -6.81 -16.48 -5.65
N HIS A 173 -6.22 -16.23 -4.49
CA HIS A 173 -6.43 -14.99 -3.73
C HIS A 173 -5.82 -13.76 -4.44
N LEU A 174 -6.64 -13.07 -5.22
CA LEU A 174 -6.20 -11.92 -6.03
C LEU A 174 -5.65 -10.77 -5.19
N GLY A 175 -6.25 -10.49 -4.02
CA GLY A 175 -5.77 -9.44 -3.10
C GLY A 175 -4.33 -9.65 -2.62
N ALA A 176 -3.99 -10.86 -2.16
CA ALA A 176 -2.65 -11.25 -1.75
C ALA A 176 -1.66 -11.25 -2.92
N ARG A 177 -2.08 -11.72 -4.12
CA ARG A 177 -1.25 -11.67 -5.32
C ARG A 177 -0.90 -10.24 -5.73
N LYS A 178 -1.90 -9.34 -5.71
CA LYS A 178 -1.71 -7.91 -6.00
C LYS A 178 -0.74 -7.28 -5.01
N ALA A 179 -1.01 -7.44 -3.71
CA ALA A 179 -0.15 -6.89 -2.65
C ALA A 179 1.30 -7.42 -2.75
N LEU A 180 1.47 -8.73 -3.01
CA LEU A 180 2.80 -9.33 -3.17
C LEU A 180 3.50 -8.75 -4.40
N GLY A 181 2.79 -8.63 -5.52
CA GLY A 181 3.32 -7.99 -6.73
C GLY A 181 3.84 -6.58 -6.45
N GLN A 182 3.04 -5.75 -5.77
CA GLN A 182 3.43 -4.40 -5.40
C GLN A 182 4.64 -4.35 -4.46
N ASP A 183 4.71 -5.23 -3.46
CA ASP A 183 5.84 -5.31 -2.54
C ASP A 183 7.12 -5.74 -3.25
N LEU A 184 7.03 -6.71 -4.15
CA LEU A 184 8.16 -7.15 -4.97
C LEU A 184 8.67 -6.02 -5.88
N LEU A 185 7.77 -5.22 -6.46
CA LEU A 185 8.17 -4.03 -7.21
C LEU A 185 8.91 -3.04 -6.31
N ARG A 186 8.45 -2.78 -5.08
CA ARG A 186 9.15 -1.90 -4.12
C ARG A 186 10.51 -2.46 -3.70
N LEU A 187 10.64 -3.78 -3.61
CA LEU A 187 11.90 -4.49 -3.33
C LEU A 187 12.82 -4.62 -4.56
N GLY A 188 12.45 -4.09 -5.72
CA GLY A 188 13.22 -4.19 -6.97
C GLY A 188 13.19 -5.57 -7.63
N ARG A 189 12.34 -6.48 -7.17
CA ARG A 189 12.10 -7.81 -7.77
C ARG A 189 11.11 -7.69 -8.92
N GLU A 190 11.48 -6.93 -9.94
CA GLU A 190 10.53 -6.45 -10.97
C GLU A 190 9.96 -7.56 -11.85
N GLU A 191 10.76 -8.54 -12.23
CA GLU A 191 10.30 -9.64 -13.09
C GLU A 191 9.17 -10.44 -12.42
N GLU A 192 9.37 -10.84 -11.16
CA GLU A 192 8.37 -11.53 -10.35
C GLU A 192 7.17 -10.61 -10.06
N GLY A 193 7.43 -9.37 -9.64
CA GLY A 193 6.40 -8.39 -9.31
C GLY A 193 5.44 -8.11 -10.47
N TRP A 194 5.98 -7.78 -11.65
CA TRP A 194 5.16 -7.51 -12.83
C TRP A 194 4.45 -8.75 -13.37
N LYS A 195 5.03 -9.94 -13.21
CA LYS A 195 4.35 -11.20 -13.55
C LYS A 195 3.07 -11.35 -12.71
N LEU A 196 3.16 -11.16 -11.40
CA LEU A 196 1.99 -11.26 -10.52
C LEU A 196 0.93 -10.20 -10.82
N ILE A 197 1.32 -8.96 -11.08
CA ILE A 197 0.37 -7.89 -11.47
C ILE A 197 -0.34 -8.23 -12.78
N LYS A 198 0.37 -8.78 -13.78
CA LYS A 198 -0.23 -9.23 -15.05
C LYS A 198 -1.21 -10.38 -14.86
N GLU A 199 -0.91 -11.33 -13.98
CA GLU A 199 -1.83 -12.41 -13.62
C GLU A 199 -3.12 -11.85 -12.98
N VAL A 200 -3.01 -10.87 -12.07
CA VAL A 200 -4.19 -10.22 -11.49
C VAL A 200 -5.00 -9.50 -12.58
N GLN A 201 -4.36 -8.76 -13.49
CA GLN A 201 -5.05 -8.05 -14.57
C GLN A 201 -5.79 -9.00 -15.53
N ALA A 202 -5.24 -10.20 -15.75
CA ALA A 202 -5.85 -11.19 -16.63
C ALA A 202 -7.15 -11.75 -16.04
N GLU A 203 -7.16 -12.00 -14.73
CA GLU A 203 -8.33 -12.50 -13.98
C GLU A 203 -9.35 -11.40 -13.66
N ASP A 204 -8.88 -10.18 -13.35
CA ASP A 204 -9.70 -9.04 -12.96
C ASP A 204 -9.36 -7.78 -13.76
N LYS A 205 -9.96 -7.67 -14.94
CA LYS A 205 -9.67 -6.57 -15.87
C LYS A 205 -10.13 -5.19 -15.39
N TYR A 206 -11.00 -5.13 -14.37
CA TYR A 206 -11.60 -3.89 -13.87
C TYR A 206 -10.95 -3.38 -12.57
N ASP A 207 -10.05 -4.14 -11.93
CA ASP A 207 -9.36 -3.64 -10.73
C ASP A 207 -8.57 -2.36 -11.05
N VAL A 208 -8.96 -1.25 -10.44
CA VAL A 208 -8.48 0.10 -10.79
C VAL A 208 -6.98 0.25 -10.49
N GLU A 209 -6.53 -0.29 -9.37
CA GLU A 209 -5.12 -0.26 -8.98
C GLU A 209 -4.24 -1.06 -9.93
N THR A 210 -4.67 -2.27 -10.32
CA THR A 210 -3.96 -3.13 -11.27
C THR A 210 -3.91 -2.49 -12.65
N TYR A 211 -5.02 -1.90 -13.11
CA TYR A 211 -5.06 -1.15 -14.36
C TYR A 211 -4.05 0.00 -14.36
N ASN A 212 -4.00 0.80 -13.29
CA ASN A 212 -3.05 1.89 -13.14
C ASN A 212 -1.59 1.40 -13.13
N LEU A 213 -1.31 0.29 -12.44
CA LEU A 213 0.02 -0.34 -12.45
C LEU A 213 0.43 -0.82 -13.84
N MET A 214 -0.51 -1.33 -14.64
CA MET A 214 -0.23 -1.76 -16.01
C MET A 214 0.03 -0.56 -16.94
N LEU A 215 -0.69 0.55 -16.78
CA LEU A 215 -0.37 1.79 -17.49
C LEU A 215 1.04 2.28 -17.14
N LEU A 216 1.40 2.25 -15.86
CA LEU A 216 2.74 2.62 -15.39
C LEU A 216 3.82 1.70 -16.00
N HIS A 217 3.59 0.39 -16.01
CA HIS A 217 4.49 -0.58 -16.64
C HIS A 217 4.75 -0.22 -18.11
N ASP A 218 3.72 0.14 -18.87
CA ASP A 218 3.84 0.51 -20.29
C ASP A 218 4.56 1.87 -20.49
N GLN A 219 4.46 2.79 -19.53
CA GLN A 219 5.27 4.02 -19.55
C GLN A 219 6.74 3.74 -19.26
N LEU A 220 7.04 2.89 -18.27
CA LEU A 220 8.41 2.52 -17.91
C LEU A 220 9.16 1.86 -19.07
N GLN A 221 8.47 1.13 -19.95
CA GLN A 221 9.07 0.55 -21.17
C GLN A 221 9.61 1.59 -22.16
N LYS A 222 9.19 2.86 -22.05
CA LYS A 222 9.66 3.96 -22.90
C LYS A 222 10.90 4.66 -22.32
N PHE A 223 11.30 4.33 -21.10
CA PHE A 223 12.47 4.92 -20.46
C PHE A 223 13.75 4.32 -21.06
N VAL A 224 14.83 5.07 -20.94
CA VAL A 224 16.18 4.57 -21.20
C VAL A 224 16.87 4.29 -19.88
N THR A 225 17.70 3.26 -19.87
CA THR A 225 18.49 2.87 -18.71
C THR A 225 19.92 3.41 -18.85
N LEU A 226 20.39 4.06 -17.81
CA LEU A 226 21.79 4.43 -17.60
C LEU A 226 22.34 3.55 -16.48
N GLU A 227 23.50 2.95 -16.68
CA GLU A 227 24.10 2.05 -15.71
C GLU A 227 25.45 2.58 -15.22
N SER A 228 25.73 2.35 -13.94
CA SER A 228 27.06 2.37 -13.37
C SER A 228 27.28 1.10 -12.54
N ASP A 229 28.43 1.00 -11.87
CA ASP A 229 28.75 -0.16 -11.03
C ASP A 229 27.65 -0.43 -9.96
N LYS A 230 27.16 0.64 -9.34
CA LYS A 230 26.22 0.58 -8.19
C LYS A 230 24.80 1.05 -8.51
N PHE A 231 24.55 1.60 -9.69
CA PHE A 231 23.29 2.25 -9.99
C PHE A 231 22.70 1.80 -11.32
N VAL A 232 21.37 1.70 -11.33
CA VAL A 232 20.55 1.58 -12.54
C VAL A 232 19.58 2.74 -12.53
N VAL A 233 19.79 3.72 -13.40
CA VAL A 233 18.97 4.93 -13.47
C VAL A 233 18.07 4.86 -14.70
N ARG A 234 16.76 5.03 -14.51
CA ARG A 234 15.78 5.03 -15.59
C ARG A 234 15.10 6.38 -15.69
N MET A 235 15.12 6.95 -16.89
CA MET A 235 14.52 8.26 -17.19
C MET A 235 13.96 8.27 -18.61
N THR A 236 13.20 9.32 -18.97
CA THR A 236 12.85 9.54 -20.37
C THR A 236 14.09 9.80 -21.24
N PRO A 237 14.08 9.45 -22.54
CA PRO A 237 15.24 9.67 -23.43
C PRO A 237 15.73 11.12 -23.49
N LYS A 238 14.83 12.10 -23.34
CA LYS A 238 15.18 13.52 -23.34
C LYS A 238 15.90 13.90 -22.04
N GLU A 239 15.40 13.44 -20.90
CA GLU A 239 15.97 13.77 -19.59
C GLU A 239 17.28 13.06 -19.34
N ALA A 240 17.43 11.81 -19.78
CA ALA A 240 18.69 11.08 -19.70
C ALA A 240 19.84 11.84 -20.39
N LYS A 241 19.57 12.53 -21.52
CA LYS A 241 20.58 13.35 -22.21
C LYS A 241 20.96 14.63 -21.46
N VAL A 242 20.04 15.19 -20.67
CA VAL A 242 20.22 16.49 -20.01
C VAL A 242 20.74 16.32 -18.58
N TYR A 243 20.15 15.41 -17.83
CA TYR A 243 20.38 15.22 -16.39
C TYR A 243 21.16 13.94 -16.07
N GLY A 244 21.14 12.94 -16.95
CA GLY A 244 21.69 11.60 -16.70
C GLY A 244 23.13 11.59 -16.17
N PRO A 245 24.11 12.23 -16.84
CA PRO A 245 25.48 12.28 -16.33
C PRO A 245 25.58 12.89 -14.93
N ARG A 246 24.84 13.99 -14.69
CA ARG A 246 24.84 14.70 -13.41
C ARG A 246 24.17 13.88 -12.29
N VAL A 247 23.15 13.09 -12.61
CA VAL A 247 22.50 12.15 -11.68
C VAL A 247 23.50 11.09 -11.23
N ILE A 248 24.23 10.47 -12.16
CA ILE A 248 25.22 9.44 -11.85
C ILE A 248 26.35 10.03 -10.99
N ASP A 249 26.91 11.18 -11.38
CA ASP A 249 27.96 11.86 -10.63
C ASP A 249 27.53 12.17 -9.18
N LEU A 250 26.28 12.63 -9.00
CA LEU A 250 25.72 12.93 -7.69
C LEU A 250 25.58 11.67 -6.83
N LEU A 251 25.06 10.57 -7.40
CA LEU A 251 24.88 9.30 -6.71
C LEU A 251 26.23 8.68 -6.31
N GLU A 252 27.25 8.75 -7.16
CA GLU A 252 28.59 8.29 -6.82
C GLU A 252 29.25 9.14 -5.73
N SER A 253 29.05 10.46 -5.77
CA SER A 253 29.50 11.38 -4.72
C SER A 253 28.80 11.09 -3.39
N ALA A 254 27.49 10.86 -3.42
CA ALA A 254 26.68 10.49 -2.27
C ALA A 254 27.15 9.15 -1.69
N THR A 255 27.44 8.17 -2.53
CA THR A 255 27.99 6.85 -2.13
C THR A 255 29.30 7.01 -1.36
N LYS A 256 30.24 7.81 -1.87
CA LYS A 256 31.53 8.05 -1.20
C LYS A 256 31.34 8.74 0.15
N THR A 257 30.42 9.71 0.21
CA THR A 257 30.15 10.51 1.41
C THR A 257 29.47 9.67 2.48
N PHE A 258 28.34 9.07 2.15
CA PHE A 258 27.51 8.33 3.09
C PHE A 258 28.05 6.95 3.39
N GLY A 259 28.62 6.24 2.42
CA GLY A 259 29.27 4.96 2.67
C GLY A 259 30.43 5.07 3.67
N ARG A 260 31.20 6.16 3.61
CA ARG A 260 32.20 6.47 4.64
C ARG A 260 31.56 6.82 5.99
N LYS A 261 30.46 7.57 5.99
CA LYS A 261 29.79 8.05 7.21
C LYS A 261 29.11 6.92 7.99
N TYR A 262 28.38 6.05 7.31
CA TYR A 262 27.57 4.99 7.91
C TYR A 262 28.28 3.63 7.96
N GLY A 263 29.38 3.46 7.20
CA GLY A 263 30.12 2.20 7.16
C GLY A 263 29.39 1.07 6.45
N TYR A 264 28.37 1.40 5.66
CA TYR A 264 27.52 0.47 4.92
C TYR A 264 27.45 0.88 3.45
N LEU A 265 27.29 -0.10 2.57
CA LEU A 265 27.00 0.08 1.16
C LEU A 265 25.95 -0.97 0.75
N PRO A 266 25.01 -0.64 -0.16
CA PRO A 266 23.99 -1.59 -0.58
C PRO A 266 24.67 -2.75 -1.32
N GLU A 267 24.23 -3.98 -1.02
CA GLU A 267 24.78 -5.20 -1.65
C GLU A 267 24.36 -5.33 -3.12
N GLU A 268 23.15 -4.87 -3.44
CA GLU A 268 22.60 -4.87 -4.79
C GLU A 268 22.71 -3.46 -5.39
N ARG A 269 22.63 -3.37 -6.73
CA ARG A 269 22.54 -2.07 -7.40
C ARG A 269 21.27 -1.35 -6.97
N VAL A 270 21.39 -0.05 -6.70
CA VAL A 270 20.22 0.80 -6.41
C VAL A 270 19.59 1.24 -7.72
N VAL A 271 18.31 0.94 -7.88
CA VAL A 271 17.49 1.38 -9.01
C VAL A 271 16.92 2.76 -8.70
N VAL A 272 17.02 3.69 -9.64
CA VAL A 272 16.47 5.05 -9.49
C VAL A 272 15.59 5.38 -10.69
N ASP A 273 14.29 5.53 -10.44
CA ASP A 273 13.28 5.84 -11.44
C ASP A 273 12.86 7.30 -11.36
N PHE A 274 13.01 8.01 -12.48
CA PHE A 274 12.56 9.39 -12.62
C PHE A 274 11.29 9.47 -13.44
N TYR A 275 10.22 9.94 -12.79
CA TYR A 275 8.88 10.03 -13.36
C TYR A 275 8.56 11.47 -13.79
N PRO A 276 8.33 11.73 -15.09
CA PRO A 276 7.97 13.07 -15.56
C PRO A 276 6.55 13.47 -15.18
N ASP A 277 5.67 12.48 -14.97
CA ASP A 277 4.29 12.66 -14.56
C ASP A 277 4.10 12.29 -13.07
N GLN A 278 3.43 13.18 -12.33
CA GLN A 278 3.21 13.02 -10.89
C GLN A 278 2.29 11.82 -10.57
N GLN A 279 1.36 11.48 -11.45
CA GLN A 279 0.45 10.36 -11.24
C GLN A 279 1.20 9.04 -11.38
N ASP A 280 2.08 8.91 -12.37
CA ASP A 280 2.94 7.72 -12.53
C ASP A 280 3.82 7.51 -11.29
N PHE A 281 4.41 8.60 -10.77
CA PHE A 281 5.15 8.58 -9.51
C PHE A 281 4.27 8.14 -8.32
N ALA A 282 3.07 8.67 -8.20
CA ALA A 282 2.13 8.31 -7.13
C ALA A 282 1.68 6.85 -7.22
N ILE A 283 1.40 6.35 -8.43
CA ILE A 283 1.07 4.93 -8.66
C ILE A 283 2.26 4.05 -8.26
N ARG A 284 3.49 4.44 -8.63
CA ARG A 284 4.71 3.69 -8.27
C ARG A 284 4.89 3.56 -6.76
N THR A 285 4.60 4.64 -6.04
CA THR A 285 4.90 4.76 -4.61
C THR A 285 3.75 4.28 -3.73
N LEU A 286 2.54 4.74 -4.01
CA LEU A 286 1.33 4.55 -3.22
C LEU A 286 0.38 3.50 -3.80
N GLY A 287 0.54 3.10 -5.06
CA GLY A 287 -0.38 2.19 -5.77
C GLY A 287 -1.66 2.86 -6.29
N ILE A 288 -1.87 4.15 -5.97
CA ILE A 288 -3.01 4.96 -6.40
C ILE A 288 -2.54 6.33 -6.93
N PRO A 289 -3.29 6.95 -7.88
CA PRO A 289 -3.01 8.32 -8.30
C PRO A 289 -3.13 9.31 -7.13
N GLY A 290 -2.24 10.30 -7.05
CA GLY A 290 -2.21 11.27 -5.94
C GLY A 290 -0.82 11.81 -5.63
N GLY A 291 -0.47 11.90 -4.34
CA GLY A 291 0.92 12.16 -3.90
C GLY A 291 1.39 13.62 -3.99
N LEU A 292 0.48 14.60 -4.04
CA LEU A 292 0.84 16.03 -4.04
C LEU A 292 1.78 16.36 -2.87
N GLY A 293 2.96 16.89 -3.19
CA GLY A 293 3.96 17.32 -2.22
C GLY A 293 5.04 16.28 -1.89
N ILE A 294 4.90 15.02 -2.32
CA ILE A 294 5.97 14.02 -2.23
C ILE A 294 6.87 14.14 -3.47
N LEU A 295 8.18 14.29 -3.27
CA LEU A 295 9.15 14.53 -4.34
C LEU A 295 9.98 13.30 -4.70
N GLY A 296 10.12 12.37 -3.73
CA GLY A 296 10.86 11.14 -3.84
C GLY A 296 10.41 10.16 -2.77
N ALA A 297 10.70 8.88 -2.99
CA ALA A 297 10.52 7.82 -2.02
C ALA A 297 11.56 6.72 -2.26
N CYS A 298 12.21 6.30 -1.18
CA CYS A 298 13.12 5.16 -1.15
C CYS A 298 12.46 3.93 -0.50
N PHE A 299 12.66 2.77 -1.10
CA PHE A 299 12.18 1.46 -0.65
C PHE A 299 13.35 0.51 -0.35
N GLY A 300 14.49 1.06 0.08
CA GLY A 300 15.77 0.36 0.19
C GLY A 300 16.56 0.46 -1.12
N ASN A 301 16.57 -0.59 -1.93
CA ASN A 301 17.34 -0.62 -3.19
C ASN A 301 16.61 0.01 -4.39
N VAL A 302 15.43 0.58 -4.17
CA VAL A 302 14.67 1.27 -5.22
C VAL A 302 14.31 2.67 -4.75
N ILE A 303 14.63 3.66 -5.57
CA ILE A 303 14.24 5.05 -5.40
C ILE A 303 13.30 5.41 -6.55
N ALA A 304 12.11 5.90 -6.21
CA ALA A 304 11.22 6.54 -7.16
C ALA A 304 11.24 8.04 -6.87
N MET A 305 11.32 8.89 -7.90
CA MET A 305 11.23 10.34 -7.70
C MET A 305 10.67 11.06 -8.92
N ASN A 306 10.17 12.27 -8.69
CA ASN A 306 9.76 13.15 -9.78
C ASN A 306 10.98 13.56 -10.63
N SER A 307 10.80 13.59 -11.95
CA SER A 307 11.85 14.01 -12.86
C SER A 307 12.22 15.49 -12.69
N PRO A 308 13.51 15.87 -12.84
CA PRO A 308 13.95 17.26 -12.73
C PRO A 308 13.24 18.24 -13.66
N GLY A 309 12.85 17.78 -14.86
CA GLY A 309 12.14 18.61 -15.85
C GLY A 309 10.62 18.56 -15.73
N GLY A 310 10.08 17.78 -14.80
CA GLY A 310 8.65 17.57 -14.62
C GLY A 310 7.96 18.65 -13.78
N PRO A 311 6.64 18.86 -13.93
CA PRO A 311 5.88 19.79 -13.11
C PRO A 311 5.99 19.49 -11.60
N GLY A 312 6.04 18.20 -11.23
CA GLY A 312 6.15 17.75 -9.84
C GLY A 312 7.47 18.12 -9.14
N ALA A 313 8.51 18.51 -9.88
CA ALA A 313 9.78 18.98 -9.34
C ALA A 313 9.96 20.50 -9.44
N MET A 314 9.03 21.24 -10.06
CA MET A 314 9.15 22.68 -10.23
C MET A 314 9.23 23.40 -8.88
N GLY A 315 10.20 24.32 -8.75
CA GLY A 315 10.44 25.06 -7.52
C GLY A 315 11.17 24.27 -6.42
N THR A 316 11.64 23.05 -6.73
CA THR A 316 12.40 22.21 -5.79
C THR A 316 13.82 21.94 -6.31
N ASN A 317 14.72 21.55 -5.41
CA ASN A 317 16.07 21.11 -5.78
C ASN A 317 16.11 19.58 -5.88
N TRP A 318 15.97 19.05 -7.09
CA TRP A 318 15.97 17.61 -7.35
C TRP A 318 17.27 16.92 -6.90
N GLU A 319 18.42 17.60 -6.89
CA GLU A 319 19.67 17.02 -6.40
C GLU A 319 19.61 16.81 -4.90
N SER A 320 19.10 17.80 -4.16
CA SER A 320 18.90 17.68 -2.72
C SER A 320 17.92 16.56 -2.39
N THR A 321 16.86 16.40 -3.18
CA THR A 321 15.90 15.29 -3.04
C THR A 321 16.58 13.95 -3.30
N LEU A 322 17.28 13.78 -4.42
CA LEU A 322 17.96 12.52 -4.73
C LEU A 322 19.00 12.15 -3.67
N TRP A 323 19.76 13.15 -3.20
CA TRP A 323 20.73 12.99 -2.13
C TRP A 323 20.07 12.55 -0.82
N HIS A 324 18.90 13.11 -0.50
CA HIS A 324 18.10 12.69 0.65
C HIS A 324 17.59 11.25 0.48
N GLU A 325 16.94 10.93 -0.64
CA GLU A 325 16.39 9.60 -0.87
C GLU A 325 17.46 8.51 -0.85
N TYR A 326 18.64 8.79 -1.40
CA TYR A 326 19.74 7.85 -1.36
C TYR A 326 20.31 7.64 0.05
N CYS A 327 20.11 8.59 1.00
CA CYS A 327 20.44 8.32 2.40
C CYS A 327 19.66 7.13 2.95
N HIS A 328 18.40 6.96 2.55
CA HIS A 328 17.52 5.90 3.06
C HIS A 328 17.88 4.51 2.50
N ALA A 329 18.69 4.46 1.43
CA ALA A 329 19.23 3.22 0.88
C ALA A 329 20.48 2.72 1.62
N LEU A 330 21.05 3.52 2.53
CA LEU A 330 22.30 3.29 3.25
C LEU A 330 22.10 3.16 4.76
#